data_AF-A0A1K1PHW0-F1
#
_entry.id   AF-A0A1K1PHW0-F1
#
_cell.length_a   1.000
_cell.length_b   1.000
_cell.length_c   1.000
_cell.angle_alpha   90.00
_cell.angle_beta   90.00
_cell.angle_gamma   90.00
#
_symmetry.space_group_name_H-M   'P 1'
#
loop_
_entity.id
_entity.type
_entity.pdbx_description
1 polymer ?
#
loop_
_entity_poly.entity_id
_entity_poly.type
_entity_poly.pdbx_seq_one_letter_code
_entity_poly.pdbx_strand_id
1 'polypeptide(L)'
;MKKIISIICATAAVLYTSCSMMPLRTAFSAEESSIIEEQLDMPIISIDTLGKEIYTKSEYAPSKVTIWDKNGELEIPETEVQIRLRGNSTLYCEKKSYKFKFDKKQNPLGIGDGPGKGWNLLANYYDTSLLRNMAAYHLGDMLDNIPYSANCRSVEVYVNGSYQGVYLLCEDINVNKNRLAITEKPELVEGNGYLLEMTRACTDEHFEVDNAYYDIKSKLSDDYPTELMQKEYISNYLAKSLNVLRRQVKARAEELIDIPSLVDNFIANELCKNNDIGWGSFYLCKDAGGKLTFAPMWDYDLAFGNFDVYKGFDSPYGINEFDINASNSNSNQWYCYALQNDWFREAVTARWKEVSERVKTLPDYVKEEAKTNMRSYIRNFNMWAPRGKELFIETDSIAKFTEYQEHTDYLSEWITERIQWLDGYLNSEDFKNGVFLDENNKPVDVENAFAVSKIMLSDISGNFDYESLGFDIETNKWSSIKLMRFWFRAGHKYRLSFDISGDPTTELNYQLKSEKTEFFFDLNDTIPVTEEKTHYEKEFESDYTYYSYYYVINFTGGGKVNVENLSFVDITPKELAIQGDVNDDGQYDLSDFVLFQKWLLGSPTAHLDNWEAADLCKDNRLDVFDLCLMRRRLIG
;
A
#
# COMPACT_ATOMS: atom_id res chain seq x y z
N MET A 1 34.89 -0.79 -58.59
CA MET A 1 34.10 -1.43 -59.67
C MET A 1 32.75 -0.73 -59.71
N LYS A 2 32.55 0.16 -60.71
CA LYS A 2 31.58 0.02 -61.82
C LYS A 2 30.13 -0.05 -61.29
N LYS A 3 29.21 0.89 -61.55
CA LYS A 3 29.02 1.82 -62.69
C LYS A 3 27.85 2.78 -62.32
N ILE A 4 27.96 4.12 -62.47
CA ILE A 4 27.66 4.98 -63.65
C ILE A 4 26.19 5.51 -63.63
N ILE A 5 25.96 6.82 -63.34
CA ILE A 5 25.73 7.98 -64.27
C ILE A 5 24.26 8.05 -64.74
N SER A 6 23.56 9.17 -64.93
CA SER A 6 23.66 10.62 -64.66
C SER A 6 22.33 11.23 -65.17
N ILE A 7 21.90 12.44 -64.78
CA ILE A 7 21.90 13.73 -65.55
C ILE A 7 20.61 14.43 -65.06
N ILE A 8 20.60 15.56 -64.33
CA ILE A 8 20.97 16.96 -64.65
C ILE A 8 20.07 17.62 -65.71
N CYS A 9 19.31 18.66 -65.30
CA CYS A 9 19.30 20.02 -65.86
C CYS A 9 18.06 20.78 -65.29
N ALA A 10 18.23 21.76 -64.40
CA ALA A 10 18.61 23.18 -64.66
C ALA A 10 17.35 24.00 -65.08
N THR A 11 17.02 25.20 -64.58
CA THR A 11 17.74 26.42 -64.16
C THR A 11 16.73 27.31 -63.38
N ALA A 12 16.97 27.87 -62.19
CA ALA A 12 17.80 29.03 -61.79
C ALA A 12 17.26 30.44 -62.17
N ALA A 13 16.87 31.24 -61.16
CA ALA A 13 17.03 32.70 -60.98
C ALA A 13 16.20 33.15 -59.74
N VAL A 14 16.75 33.40 -58.53
CA VAL A 14 17.60 34.50 -58.02
C VAL A 14 16.91 35.87 -58.00
N LEU A 15 16.46 36.34 -56.82
CA LEU A 15 17.00 37.55 -56.14
C LEU A 15 16.32 37.87 -54.79
N TYR A 16 17.20 38.33 -53.88
CA TYR A 16 17.04 38.76 -52.50
C TYR A 16 15.92 39.80 -52.25
N THR A 17 15.36 39.83 -51.03
CA THR A 17 15.48 40.99 -50.10
C THR A 17 14.76 40.78 -48.74
N SER A 18 15.43 41.27 -47.68
CA SER A 18 14.91 41.69 -46.36
C SER A 18 14.10 40.69 -45.52
N CYS A 19 14.79 39.99 -44.62
CA CYS A 19 14.16 39.41 -43.43
C CYS A 19 13.91 40.55 -42.43
N SER A 20 12.68 41.06 -42.41
CA SER A 20 12.18 41.97 -41.37
C SER A 20 11.44 41.13 -40.33
N MET A 21 11.87 41.24 -39.06
CA MET A 21 11.11 40.76 -37.92
C MET A 21 9.81 41.56 -37.80
N MET A 22 8.67 40.88 -37.77
CA MET A 22 7.44 41.29 -37.07
C MET A 22 6.41 40.14 -37.09
N PRO A 23 5.43 40.15 -36.17
CA PRO A 23 5.44 39.41 -34.91
C PRO A 23 4.72 38.06 -35.00
N LEU A 24 5.04 37.14 -34.07
CA LEU A 24 4.21 35.98 -33.75
C LEU A 24 2.76 36.43 -33.53
N ARG A 25 1.90 36.20 -34.52
CA ARG A 25 0.46 36.12 -34.30
C ARG A 25 0.15 34.66 -33.96
N THR A 26 -0.33 34.49 -32.73
CA THR A 26 -1.17 33.39 -32.25
C THR A 26 -1.86 32.64 -33.39
N ALA A 27 -1.54 31.36 -33.54
CA ALA A 27 -2.25 30.44 -34.40
C ALA A 27 -2.75 29.28 -33.55
N PHE A 28 -3.90 29.47 -32.91
CA PHE A 28 -4.83 28.37 -32.63
C PHE A 28 -5.41 27.93 -33.98
N SER A 29 -5.36 26.64 -34.29
CA SER A 29 -5.85 26.10 -35.57
C SER A 29 -7.37 25.87 -35.50
N ALA A 30 -8.03 25.93 -36.65
CA ALA A 30 -9.47 25.69 -36.78
C ALA A 30 -9.88 24.22 -36.52
N GLU A 31 -8.93 23.29 -36.40
CA GLU A 31 -9.21 21.90 -36.01
C GLU A 31 -9.46 21.80 -34.49
N GLU A 32 -8.80 22.61 -33.66
CA GLU A 32 -9.03 22.61 -32.19
C GLU A 32 -10.37 23.24 -31.79
N SER A 33 -10.90 24.18 -32.57
CA SER A 33 -12.27 24.70 -32.35
C SER A 33 -13.36 23.65 -32.56
N SER A 34 -13.10 22.58 -33.33
CA SER A 34 -14.07 21.47 -33.46
C SER A 34 -14.07 20.52 -32.27
N ILE A 35 -13.05 20.54 -31.39
CA ILE A 35 -12.99 19.70 -30.17
C ILE A 35 -14.03 20.18 -29.14
N ILE A 36 -14.41 21.46 -29.17
CA ILE A 36 -15.32 22.09 -28.20
C ILE A 36 -16.79 22.04 -28.68
N GLU A 37 -17.07 21.70 -29.95
CA GLU A 37 -18.44 21.68 -30.49
C GLU A 37 -19.23 20.40 -30.15
N GLU A 38 -18.58 19.30 -29.76
CA GLU A 38 -19.26 18.13 -29.19
C GLU A 38 -19.26 18.21 -27.65
N GLN A 39 -20.42 18.57 -27.11
CA GLN A 39 -20.77 18.67 -25.69
C GLN A 39 -20.02 17.68 -24.79
N LEU A 40 -19.14 18.22 -23.93
CA LEU A 40 -18.37 17.43 -22.97
C LEU A 40 -19.12 17.35 -21.64
N ASP A 41 -19.08 16.17 -21.02
CA ASP A 41 -19.66 15.95 -19.70
C ASP A 41 -18.66 16.34 -18.58
N MET A 42 -17.36 16.31 -18.90
CA MET A 42 -16.25 16.53 -17.98
C MET A 42 -15.45 17.79 -18.32
N PRO A 43 -14.76 18.40 -17.33
CA PRO A 43 -13.71 19.38 -17.59
C PRO A 43 -12.59 18.83 -18.47
N ILE A 44 -11.92 19.70 -19.22
CA ILE A 44 -10.80 19.34 -20.08
C ILE A 44 -9.50 19.89 -19.52
N ILE A 45 -8.43 19.10 -19.61
CA ILE A 45 -7.06 19.56 -19.47
C ILE A 45 -6.30 19.27 -20.77
N SER A 46 -5.87 20.33 -21.45
CA SER A 46 -4.96 20.21 -22.60
C SER A 46 -3.52 20.47 -22.16
N ILE A 47 -2.62 19.59 -22.56
CA ILE A 47 -1.18 19.63 -22.24
C ILE A 47 -0.41 19.83 -23.55
N ASP A 48 0.35 20.91 -23.65
CA ASP A 48 1.36 21.12 -24.69
C ASP A 48 2.75 20.86 -24.11
N THR A 49 3.40 19.81 -24.61
CA THR A 49 4.74 19.39 -24.17
C THR A 49 5.87 20.23 -24.77
N LEU A 50 5.56 21.22 -25.61
CA LEU A 50 6.52 22.07 -26.31
C LEU A 50 7.51 21.26 -27.17
N GLY A 51 7.03 20.15 -27.73
CA GLY A 51 7.84 19.20 -28.49
C GLY A 51 8.86 18.40 -27.64
N LYS A 52 8.71 18.37 -26.31
CA LYS A 52 9.54 17.55 -25.41
C LYS A 52 8.89 16.21 -25.16
N GLU A 53 9.71 15.17 -25.16
CA GLU A 53 9.28 13.84 -24.75
C GLU A 53 9.19 13.75 -23.22
N ILE A 54 8.10 13.16 -22.71
CA ILE A 54 7.88 12.96 -21.28
C ILE A 54 7.98 11.46 -20.99
N TYR A 55 9.14 11.01 -20.48
CA TYR A 55 9.44 9.57 -20.35
C TYR A 55 9.95 9.13 -18.98
N THR A 56 10.15 10.06 -18.02
CA THR A 56 10.67 9.72 -16.68
C THR A 56 9.74 10.20 -15.56
N LYS A 57 9.87 9.55 -14.39
CA LYS A 57 9.25 10.00 -13.14
C LYS A 57 10.15 10.88 -12.26
N SER A 58 11.39 11.10 -12.64
CA SER A 58 12.37 11.86 -11.84
C SER A 58 12.60 13.26 -12.40
N GLU A 59 12.57 13.42 -13.72
CA GLU A 59 12.89 14.67 -14.40
C GLU A 59 11.63 15.37 -14.89
N TYR A 60 11.53 16.66 -14.59
CA TYR A 60 10.47 17.51 -15.10
C TYR A 60 10.87 18.14 -16.44
N ALA A 61 9.93 18.16 -17.38
CA ALA A 61 10.05 18.91 -18.63
C ALA A 61 9.14 20.15 -18.63
N PRO A 62 9.55 21.25 -19.27
CA PRO A 62 8.70 22.41 -19.48
C PRO A 62 7.50 22.05 -20.37
N SER A 63 6.32 22.51 -20.00
CA SER A 63 5.07 22.28 -20.73
C SER A 63 4.09 23.42 -20.45
N LYS A 64 2.94 23.41 -21.12
CA LYS A 64 1.83 24.31 -20.85
C LYS A 64 0.56 23.51 -20.59
N VAL A 65 -0.28 24.01 -19.69
CA VAL A 65 -1.63 23.47 -19.46
C VAL A 65 -2.67 24.54 -19.69
N THR A 66 -3.79 24.12 -20.26
CA THR A 66 -5.01 24.93 -20.38
C THR A 66 -6.16 24.09 -19.84
N ILE A 67 -7.01 24.70 -19.00
CA ILE A 67 -8.11 23.98 -18.32
C ILE A 67 -9.43 24.69 -18.60
N TRP A 68 -10.40 23.91 -19.05
CA TRP A 68 -11.79 24.33 -19.23
C TRP A 68 -12.67 23.58 -18.25
N ASP A 69 -13.67 24.26 -17.72
CA ASP A 69 -14.68 23.62 -16.88
C ASP A 69 -15.61 22.72 -17.71
N LYS A 70 -16.54 22.04 -17.03
CA LYS A 70 -17.52 21.15 -17.69
C LYS A 70 -18.51 21.86 -18.62
N ASN A 71 -18.61 23.20 -18.54
CA ASN A 71 -19.46 24.00 -19.41
C ASN A 71 -18.68 24.51 -20.65
N GLY A 72 -17.39 24.18 -20.74
CA GLY A 72 -16.49 24.68 -21.78
C GLY A 72 -15.98 26.10 -21.51
N GLU A 73 -16.20 26.65 -20.31
CA GLU A 73 -15.65 27.96 -19.93
C GLU A 73 -14.17 27.81 -19.57
N LEU A 74 -13.35 28.74 -20.07
CA LEU A 74 -11.91 28.76 -19.80
C LEU A 74 -11.65 29.14 -18.35
N GLU A 75 -11.13 28.20 -17.55
CA GLU A 75 -10.83 28.41 -16.13
C GLU A 75 -9.36 28.79 -15.92
N ILE A 76 -8.44 27.98 -16.45
CA ILE A 76 -7.00 28.28 -16.43
C ILE A 76 -6.56 28.50 -17.88
N PRO A 77 -6.18 29.74 -18.26
CA PRO A 77 -5.62 30.00 -19.58
C PRO A 77 -4.30 29.27 -19.74
N GLU A 78 -3.80 29.21 -20.98
CA GLU A 78 -2.49 28.62 -21.28
C GLU A 78 -1.43 29.10 -20.29
N THR A 79 -0.98 28.19 -19.42
CA THR A 79 -0.12 28.48 -18.28
C THR A 79 1.08 27.56 -18.31
N GLU A 80 2.28 28.13 -18.14
CA GLU A 80 3.52 27.37 -18.05
C GLU A 80 3.54 26.49 -16.79
N VAL A 81 3.90 25.23 -17.00
CA VAL A 81 4.08 24.22 -15.95
C VAL A 81 5.34 23.41 -16.22
N GLN A 82 5.65 22.56 -15.25
CA GLN A 82 6.64 21.51 -15.40
C GLN A 82 5.90 20.18 -15.25
N ILE A 83 6.08 19.24 -16.18
CA ILE A 83 5.41 17.93 -16.17
C ILE A 83 6.42 16.78 -16.16
N ARG A 84 6.04 15.67 -15.53
CA ARG A 84 6.77 14.40 -15.58
C ARG A 84 5.79 13.23 -15.54
N LEU A 85 6.27 12.03 -15.82
CA LEU A 85 5.47 10.83 -15.54
C LEU A 85 5.37 10.59 -14.03
N ARG A 86 4.39 9.80 -13.61
CA ARG A 86 4.26 9.30 -12.23
C ARG A 86 3.78 7.86 -12.20
N GLY A 87 3.94 7.24 -11.05
CA GLY A 87 3.63 5.83 -10.81
C GLY A 87 4.88 4.97 -10.68
N ASN A 88 4.66 3.69 -10.41
CA ASN A 88 5.68 2.65 -10.39
C ASN A 88 5.38 1.64 -11.51
N SER A 89 4.50 0.68 -11.26
CA SER A 89 3.98 -0.25 -12.29
C SER A 89 3.32 0.51 -13.44
N THR A 90 2.53 1.54 -13.13
CA THR A 90 1.78 2.33 -14.12
C THR A 90 2.64 3.19 -15.05
N LEU A 91 3.95 3.30 -14.81
CA LEU A 91 4.87 3.93 -15.77
C LEU A 91 4.97 3.18 -17.08
N TYR A 92 4.75 1.86 -17.04
CA TYR A 92 4.92 0.97 -18.19
C TYR A 92 3.62 0.80 -18.99
N CYS A 93 2.47 1.29 -18.50
CA CYS A 93 1.20 1.28 -19.22
C CYS A 93 1.25 2.10 -20.51
N GLU A 94 0.42 1.75 -21.50
CA GLU A 94 0.31 2.54 -22.73
C GLU A 94 -0.24 3.94 -22.44
N LYS A 95 -1.29 4.02 -21.62
CA LYS A 95 -1.84 5.27 -21.11
C LYS A 95 -1.04 5.74 -19.89
N LYS A 96 -0.29 6.83 -20.07
CA LYS A 96 0.66 7.33 -19.06
C LYS A 96 -0.01 8.20 -18.01
N SER A 97 0.33 8.01 -16.73
CA SER A 97 -0.03 8.96 -15.67
C SER A 97 1.00 10.09 -15.57
N TYR A 98 0.53 11.29 -15.25
CA TYR A 98 1.36 12.50 -15.20
C TYR A 98 1.31 13.17 -13.83
N LYS A 99 2.39 13.86 -13.47
CA LYS A 99 2.40 14.85 -12.41
C LYS A 99 2.86 16.17 -13.00
N PHE A 100 2.07 17.22 -12.82
CA PHE A 100 2.43 18.56 -13.26
C PHE A 100 2.51 19.51 -12.07
N LYS A 101 3.37 20.53 -12.19
CA LYS A 101 3.52 21.58 -11.19
C LYS A 101 3.47 22.96 -11.83
N PHE A 102 2.65 23.82 -11.26
CA PHE A 102 2.63 25.25 -11.58
C PHE A 102 3.81 25.97 -10.91
N ASP A 103 4.29 27.05 -11.54
CA ASP A 103 5.29 27.93 -10.92
C ASP A 103 4.75 28.60 -9.65
N LYS A 104 3.52 29.13 -9.74
CA LYS A 104 2.75 29.71 -8.62
C LYS A 104 1.60 28.78 -8.24
N LYS A 105 1.23 28.73 -6.96
CA LYS A 105 0.12 27.87 -6.49
C LYS A 105 -1.17 28.24 -7.25
N GLN A 106 -1.89 27.23 -7.73
CA GLN A 106 -3.19 27.35 -8.41
C GLN A 106 -4.19 26.35 -7.80
N ASN A 107 -5.49 26.61 -7.99
CA ASN A 107 -6.57 25.70 -7.57
C ASN A 107 -7.42 25.26 -8.77
N PRO A 108 -6.89 24.39 -9.66
CA PRO A 108 -7.62 23.91 -10.82
C PRO A 108 -8.96 23.27 -10.42
N LEU A 109 -10.02 23.71 -11.07
CA LEU A 109 -11.40 23.25 -10.93
C LEU A 109 -11.99 23.41 -9.52
N GLY A 110 -11.35 24.23 -8.68
CA GLY A 110 -11.71 24.42 -7.28
C GLY A 110 -11.62 23.14 -6.44
N ILE A 111 -10.69 22.25 -6.76
CA ILE A 111 -10.52 20.96 -6.06
C ILE A 111 -9.87 21.18 -4.68
N GLY A 112 -10.50 20.64 -3.64
CA GLY A 112 -10.01 20.70 -2.26
C GLY A 112 -10.04 22.10 -1.63
N ASP A 113 -9.41 22.23 -0.47
CA ASP A 113 -9.54 23.39 0.40
C ASP A 113 -8.67 24.59 -0.01
N GLY A 114 -7.85 24.46 -1.05
CA GLY A 114 -7.12 25.61 -1.58
C GLY A 114 -6.02 25.29 -2.59
N PRO A 115 -5.26 26.32 -2.99
CA PRO A 115 -4.32 26.19 -4.10
C PRO A 115 -3.05 25.39 -3.72
N GLY A 116 -2.56 24.63 -4.70
CA GLY A 116 -1.34 23.83 -4.62
C GLY A 116 -0.42 24.07 -5.84
N LYS A 117 0.87 23.74 -5.70
CA LYS A 117 1.78 23.75 -6.87
C LYS A 117 1.66 22.48 -7.68
N GLY A 118 1.72 21.32 -7.04
CA GLY A 118 1.72 20.01 -7.69
C GLY A 118 0.34 19.35 -7.71
N TRP A 119 0.01 18.77 -8.85
CA TRP A 119 -1.24 18.07 -9.14
C TRP A 119 -0.96 16.80 -9.92
N ASN A 120 -1.77 15.77 -9.68
CA ASN A 120 -1.63 14.45 -10.29
C ASN A 120 -2.73 14.21 -11.31
N LEU A 121 -2.37 13.59 -12.43
CA LEU A 121 -3.29 13.01 -13.40
C LEU A 121 -3.08 11.50 -13.38
N LEU A 122 -3.96 10.80 -12.68
CA LEU A 122 -3.93 9.34 -12.63
C LEU A 122 -4.72 8.81 -13.82
N ALA A 123 -4.06 7.98 -14.64
CA ALA A 123 -4.70 7.35 -15.78
C ALA A 123 -5.75 6.30 -15.38
N ASN A 124 -5.66 5.80 -14.13
CA ASN A 124 -6.40 4.65 -13.59
C ASN A 124 -6.41 3.48 -14.58
N TYR A 125 -5.26 3.20 -15.22
CA TYR A 125 -5.21 2.29 -16.35
C TYR A 125 -5.62 0.85 -16.00
N TYR A 126 -5.28 0.39 -14.78
CA TYR A 126 -5.66 -0.94 -14.28
C TYR A 126 -7.04 -0.98 -13.60
N ASP A 127 -7.69 0.17 -13.45
CA ASP A 127 -9.07 0.28 -12.97
C ASP A 127 -9.99 0.61 -14.14
N THR A 128 -10.58 -0.43 -14.72
CA THR A 128 -11.51 -0.30 -15.87
C THR A 128 -12.77 0.49 -15.56
N SER A 129 -13.13 0.67 -14.28
CA SER A 129 -14.21 1.59 -13.87
C SER A 129 -13.78 3.04 -13.88
N LEU A 130 -12.48 3.32 -13.72
CA LEU A 130 -11.87 4.63 -13.46
C LEU A 130 -12.32 5.33 -12.17
N LEU A 131 -13.12 4.67 -11.33
CA LEU A 131 -13.85 5.27 -10.21
C LEU A 131 -13.36 4.81 -8.83
N ARG A 132 -12.50 3.79 -8.71
CA ARG A 132 -12.14 3.20 -7.41
C ARG A 132 -11.35 4.15 -6.52
N ASN A 133 -10.32 4.79 -7.07
CA ASN A 133 -9.58 5.84 -6.37
C ASN A 133 -10.50 6.99 -5.92
N MET A 134 -11.43 7.41 -6.79
CA MET A 134 -12.38 8.47 -6.46
C MET A 134 -13.33 8.05 -5.33
N ALA A 135 -13.89 6.84 -5.39
CA ALA A 135 -14.77 6.31 -4.35
C ALA A 135 -14.04 6.17 -3.00
N ALA A 136 -12.79 5.72 -3.00
CA ALA A 136 -11.97 5.63 -1.79
C ALA A 136 -11.69 7.01 -1.18
N TYR A 137 -11.35 8.02 -1.99
CA TYR A 137 -11.12 9.36 -1.49
C TYR A 137 -12.40 10.01 -0.94
N HIS A 138 -13.53 9.80 -1.61
CA HIS A 138 -14.83 10.22 -1.12
C HIS A 138 -15.20 9.53 0.20
N LEU A 139 -14.93 8.23 0.34
CA LEU A 139 -15.10 7.51 1.61
C LEU A 139 -14.23 8.12 2.72
N GLY A 140 -12.99 8.52 2.41
CA GLY A 140 -12.14 9.24 3.34
C GLY A 140 -12.80 10.52 3.88
N ASP A 141 -13.45 11.31 3.00
CA ASP A 141 -14.19 12.52 3.40
C ASP A 141 -15.45 12.22 4.23
N MET A 142 -16.01 11.01 4.09
CA MET A 142 -17.14 10.54 4.88
C MET A 142 -16.74 10.07 6.29
N LEU A 143 -15.46 10.17 6.67
CA LEU A 143 -14.92 9.72 7.94
C LEU A 143 -14.17 10.85 8.64
N ASP A 144 -14.83 11.45 9.64
CA ASP A 144 -14.45 12.76 10.20
C ASP A 144 -13.09 12.78 10.94
N ASN A 145 -12.55 11.62 11.33
CA ASN A 145 -11.27 11.54 12.05
C ASN A 145 -10.07 11.29 11.12
N ILE A 146 -10.28 11.23 9.80
CA ILE A 146 -9.19 11.25 8.83
C ILE A 146 -8.86 12.73 8.54
N PRO A 147 -7.72 13.28 9.03
CA PRO A 147 -7.44 14.72 8.94
C PRO A 147 -7.29 15.26 7.52
N TYR A 148 -7.09 14.38 6.54
CA TYR A 148 -6.95 14.74 5.13
C TYR A 148 -7.27 13.52 4.24
N SER A 149 -8.11 13.73 3.23
CA SER A 149 -8.28 12.82 2.10
C SER A 149 -7.96 13.59 0.81
N ALA A 150 -7.40 12.91 -0.18
CA ALA A 150 -7.00 13.58 -1.42
C ALA A 150 -8.22 13.98 -2.25
N ASN A 151 -8.45 15.29 -2.42
CA ASN A 151 -9.54 15.74 -3.27
C ASN A 151 -9.27 15.44 -4.73
N CYS A 152 -10.32 15.10 -5.49
CA CYS A 152 -10.19 14.70 -6.87
C CYS A 152 -11.41 15.03 -7.73
N ARG A 153 -11.22 14.96 -9.05
CA ARG A 153 -12.28 15.06 -10.07
C ARG A 153 -11.86 14.35 -11.36
N SER A 154 -12.79 13.69 -12.04
CA SER A 154 -12.54 13.15 -13.37
C SER A 154 -12.47 14.25 -14.43
N VAL A 155 -11.51 14.13 -15.35
CA VAL A 155 -11.24 15.11 -16.42
C VAL A 155 -10.89 14.39 -17.72
N GLU A 156 -11.21 14.99 -18.86
CA GLU A 156 -10.72 14.55 -20.16
C GLU A 156 -9.37 15.22 -20.47
N VAL A 157 -8.40 14.44 -20.94
CA VAL A 157 -7.03 14.93 -21.17
C VAL A 157 -6.66 14.88 -22.64
N TYR A 158 -6.03 15.95 -23.11
CA TYR A 158 -5.37 16.02 -24.41
C TYR A 158 -3.88 16.26 -24.21
N VAL A 159 -3.04 15.57 -24.99
CA VAL A 159 -1.59 15.78 -25.01
C VAL A 159 -1.18 16.10 -26.44
N ASN A 160 -0.58 17.27 -26.66
CA ASN A 160 -0.21 17.80 -27.97
C ASN A 160 -1.36 17.73 -29.00
N GLY A 161 -2.56 18.14 -28.58
CA GLY A 161 -3.77 18.11 -29.41
C GLY A 161 -4.40 16.72 -29.58
N SER A 162 -3.78 15.64 -29.10
CA SER A 162 -4.31 14.28 -29.21
C SER A 162 -5.04 13.87 -27.94
N TYR A 163 -6.31 13.45 -28.07
CA TYR A 163 -7.11 12.94 -26.95
C TYR A 163 -6.43 11.72 -26.30
N GLN A 164 -6.42 11.68 -24.97
CA GLN A 164 -5.79 10.62 -24.16
C GLN A 164 -6.78 9.89 -23.25
N GLY A 165 -8.08 10.19 -23.30
CA GLY A 165 -9.06 9.57 -22.40
C GLY A 165 -9.33 10.35 -21.12
N VAL A 166 -10.00 9.68 -20.18
CA VAL A 166 -10.39 10.22 -18.88
C VAL A 166 -9.30 9.96 -17.84
N TYR A 167 -8.96 10.95 -17.05
CA TYR A 167 -8.01 10.86 -15.94
C TYR A 167 -8.67 11.30 -14.65
N LEU A 168 -8.12 10.86 -13.51
CA LEU A 168 -8.42 11.46 -12.22
C LEU A 168 -7.42 12.59 -11.96
N LEU A 169 -7.89 13.84 -12.02
CA LEU A 169 -7.14 14.97 -11.49
C LEU A 169 -7.28 14.93 -9.97
N CYS A 170 -6.17 14.82 -9.24
CA CYS A 170 -6.20 14.80 -7.79
C CYS A 170 -5.04 15.55 -7.15
N GLU A 171 -5.25 15.86 -5.88
CA GLU A 171 -4.21 16.40 -5.02
C GLU A 171 -3.04 15.43 -4.88
N ASP A 172 -1.91 15.98 -4.45
CA ASP A 172 -0.69 15.22 -4.17
C ASP A 172 -0.54 15.09 -2.67
N ILE A 173 -0.20 13.89 -2.21
CA ILE A 173 0.07 13.62 -0.79
C ILE A 173 1.37 14.33 -0.42
N ASN A 174 1.24 15.49 0.23
CA ASN A 174 2.35 16.30 0.69
C ASN A 174 1.94 17.17 1.88
N VAL A 175 2.97 17.64 2.59
CA VAL A 175 2.82 18.61 3.68
C VAL A 175 2.45 19.96 3.09
N ASN A 176 1.24 20.42 3.38
CA ASN A 176 0.72 21.72 2.94
C ASN A 176 -0.47 22.10 3.81
N LYS A 177 -0.56 23.38 4.20
CA LYS A 177 -1.65 23.93 5.01
C LYS A 177 -3.07 23.73 4.46
N ASN A 178 -3.22 23.49 3.15
CA ASN A 178 -4.51 23.24 2.49
C ASN A 178 -4.74 21.75 2.16
N ARG A 179 -3.84 20.88 2.65
CA ARG A 179 -3.86 19.41 2.45
C ARG A 179 -3.53 18.77 3.79
N LEU A 180 -2.46 17.98 3.86
CA LEU A 180 -1.94 17.50 5.13
C LEU A 180 -1.19 18.62 5.88
N ALA A 181 -1.90 19.27 6.79
CA ALA A 181 -1.42 20.43 7.53
C ALA A 181 -0.64 20.02 8.80
N ILE A 182 0.56 19.46 8.62
CA ILE A 182 1.52 19.24 9.73
C ILE A 182 2.61 20.32 9.74
N THR A 183 3.27 20.48 10.89
CA THR A 183 4.38 21.41 11.10
C THR A 183 5.58 21.03 10.24
N GLU A 184 6.17 21.99 9.53
CA GLU A 184 7.41 21.79 8.76
C GLU A 184 8.50 22.73 9.30
N LYS A 185 9.35 22.19 10.17
CA LYS A 185 10.50 22.85 10.82
C LYS A 185 11.69 21.88 10.83
N PRO A 186 12.29 21.61 9.67
CA PRO A 186 13.29 20.55 9.52
C PRO A 186 14.55 20.77 10.37
N GLU A 187 14.78 21.97 10.91
CA GLU A 187 15.85 22.27 11.86
C GLU A 187 15.61 21.74 13.29
N LEU A 188 14.40 21.27 13.60
CA LEU A 188 14.02 20.70 14.88
C LEU A 188 13.77 19.20 14.76
N VAL A 189 13.99 18.45 15.85
CA VAL A 189 13.67 17.02 15.94
C VAL A 189 12.19 16.86 16.32
N GLU A 190 11.88 16.91 17.62
CA GLU A 190 10.51 16.77 18.14
C GLU A 190 9.56 17.91 17.70
N GLY A 191 10.13 19.05 17.33
CA GLY A 191 9.41 20.24 16.86
C GLY A 191 9.07 20.23 15.37
N ASN A 192 9.48 19.19 14.62
CA ASN A 192 9.10 18.96 13.23
C ASN A 192 7.92 17.98 13.15
N GLY A 193 7.11 18.11 12.11
CA GLY A 193 6.09 17.13 11.75
C GLY A 193 6.63 16.11 10.75
N TYR A 194 6.16 14.88 10.85
CA TYR A 194 6.58 13.76 10.01
C TYR A 194 5.40 13.19 9.23
N LEU A 195 5.58 13.02 7.93
CA LEU A 195 4.68 12.24 7.07
C LEU A 195 5.43 10.99 6.63
N LEU A 196 4.81 9.83 6.86
CA LEU A 196 5.39 8.52 6.65
C LEU A 196 4.52 7.69 5.72
N GLU A 197 5.15 6.83 4.92
CA GLU A 197 4.47 5.78 4.15
C GLU A 197 5.04 4.43 4.58
N MET A 198 4.19 3.54 5.09
CA MET A 198 4.55 2.13 5.23
C MET A 198 4.63 1.52 3.84
N THR A 199 5.82 1.04 3.45
CA THR A 199 6.06 0.57 2.08
C THR A 199 7.08 -0.55 2.06
N ARG A 200 7.01 -1.43 1.06
CA ARG A 200 8.09 -2.39 0.77
C ARG A 200 9.04 -1.93 -0.32
N ALA A 201 8.68 -0.88 -1.04
CA ALA A 201 9.50 -0.26 -2.07
C ALA A 201 10.12 1.03 -1.51
N CYS A 202 10.95 0.89 -0.48
CA CYS A 202 11.55 2.03 0.19
C CYS A 202 12.52 2.81 -0.71
N THR A 203 12.61 4.10 -0.45
CA THR A 203 13.62 5.01 -0.99
C THR A 203 14.87 5.00 -0.10
N ASP A 204 15.88 5.83 -0.40
CA ASP A 204 17.06 5.95 0.48
C ASP A 204 16.71 6.58 1.85
N GLU A 205 15.58 7.28 1.97
CA GLU A 205 15.10 7.93 3.19
C GLU A 205 14.04 7.09 3.90
N HIS A 206 14.47 5.98 4.50
CA HIS A 206 13.60 5.09 5.27
C HIS A 206 14.21 4.65 6.60
N PHE A 207 13.38 4.05 7.44
CA PHE A 207 13.77 3.27 8.62
C PHE A 207 12.85 2.04 8.76
N GLU A 208 13.20 1.16 9.69
CA GLU A 208 12.48 -0.09 9.94
C GLU A 208 11.85 -0.06 11.33
N VAL A 209 10.61 -0.54 11.44
CA VAL A 209 9.94 -0.79 12.72
C VAL A 209 9.18 -2.12 12.62
N ASP A 210 9.56 -3.07 13.48
CA ASP A 210 9.01 -4.42 13.53
C ASP A 210 9.05 -5.10 12.15
N ASN A 211 7.88 -5.34 11.56
CA ASN A 211 7.69 -6.00 10.28
C ASN A 211 7.35 -4.95 9.20
N ALA A 212 7.98 -3.78 9.14
CA ALA A 212 7.75 -2.87 8.01
C ALA A 212 8.87 -1.85 7.82
N TYR A 213 9.01 -1.40 6.57
CA TYR A 213 9.75 -0.18 6.26
C TYR A 213 8.81 1.02 6.24
N TYR A 214 9.36 2.16 6.66
CA TYR A 214 8.69 3.45 6.63
C TYR A 214 9.54 4.45 5.86
N ASP A 215 9.05 4.88 4.70
CA ASP A 215 9.60 6.01 3.97
C ASP A 215 9.20 7.32 4.64
N ILE A 216 10.13 8.27 4.76
CA ILE A 216 9.83 9.62 5.22
C ILE A 216 9.52 10.50 4.02
N LYS A 217 8.31 11.06 3.95
CA LYS A 217 7.82 11.90 2.84
C LYS A 217 7.80 13.39 3.16
N SER A 218 7.90 13.75 4.45
CA SER A 218 8.11 15.12 4.92
C SER A 218 9.57 15.55 4.78
N LYS A 219 9.83 16.86 4.74
CA LYS A 219 11.21 17.37 4.68
C LYS A 219 11.96 17.08 6.00
N LEU A 220 13.18 16.55 5.86
CA LEU A 220 14.18 16.43 6.93
C LEU A 220 15.21 17.57 6.89
N SER A 221 16.03 17.65 7.94
CA SER A 221 17.15 18.58 8.03
C SER A 221 18.17 18.33 6.92
N ASP A 222 18.70 19.40 6.35
CA ASP A 222 19.88 19.34 5.47
C ASP A 222 21.19 19.15 6.29
N ASP A 223 21.12 19.26 7.62
CA ASP A 223 22.21 18.95 8.56
C ASP A 223 22.18 17.46 8.96
N TYR A 224 23.17 16.71 8.53
CA TYR A 224 23.23 15.25 8.68
C TYR A 224 23.09 14.74 10.13
N PRO A 225 23.77 15.32 11.15
CA PRO A 225 23.52 14.95 12.54
C PRO A 225 22.06 15.14 12.98
N THR A 226 21.43 16.25 12.59
CA THR A 226 20.01 16.51 12.90
C THR A 226 19.08 15.54 12.16
N GLU A 227 19.36 15.25 10.89
CA GLU A 227 18.63 14.25 10.09
C GLU A 227 18.64 12.88 10.78
N LEU A 228 19.80 12.43 11.30
CA LEU A 228 19.90 11.16 12.03
C LEU A 228 19.05 11.17 13.31
N MET A 229 19.10 12.25 14.10
CA MET A 229 18.27 12.39 15.30
C MET A 229 16.77 12.41 14.95
N GLN A 230 16.40 12.99 13.81
CA GLN A 230 15.03 12.98 13.31
C GLN A 230 14.55 11.57 12.97
N LYS A 231 15.37 10.77 12.26
CA LYS A 231 15.06 9.37 11.93
C LYS A 231 14.92 8.52 13.19
N GLU A 232 15.86 8.65 14.13
CA GLU A 232 15.84 7.91 15.40
C GLU A 232 14.61 8.28 16.25
N TYR A 233 14.27 9.58 16.35
CA TYR A 233 13.09 10.01 17.10
C TYR A 233 11.80 9.40 16.53
N ILE A 234 11.59 9.51 15.21
CA ILE A 234 10.34 9.04 14.61
C ILE A 234 10.25 7.51 14.56
N SER A 235 11.36 6.80 14.34
CA SER A 235 11.40 5.34 14.40
C SER A 235 11.04 4.84 15.79
N ASN A 236 11.63 5.44 16.84
CA ASN A 236 11.35 5.09 18.22
C ASN A 236 9.91 5.41 18.62
N TYR A 237 9.35 6.52 18.12
CA TYR A 237 7.94 6.85 18.36
C TYR A 237 7.00 5.81 17.76
N LEU A 238 7.27 5.37 16.53
CA LEU A 238 6.49 4.32 15.86
C LEU A 238 6.63 2.97 16.58
N ALA A 239 7.85 2.59 16.96
CA ALA A 239 8.10 1.35 17.69
C ALA A 239 7.31 1.29 19.01
N LYS A 240 7.40 2.35 19.83
CA LYS A 240 6.61 2.48 21.07
C LYS A 240 5.12 2.43 20.82
N SER A 241 4.63 3.16 19.81
CA SER A 241 3.20 3.20 19.46
C SER A 241 2.69 1.82 19.02
N LEU A 242 3.46 1.09 18.22
CA LEU A 242 3.11 -0.26 17.80
C LEU A 242 3.15 -1.24 18.98
N ASN A 243 4.18 -1.13 19.83
CA ASN A 243 4.36 -1.99 20.99
C ASN A 243 3.21 -1.84 22.00
N VAL A 244 2.69 -0.64 22.24
CA VAL A 244 1.57 -0.46 23.18
C VAL A 244 0.26 -1.09 22.70
N LEU A 245 0.05 -1.17 21.37
CA LEU A 245 -1.05 -1.95 20.79
C LEU A 245 -0.82 -3.45 20.99
N ARG A 246 0.41 -3.93 20.72
CA ARG A 246 0.80 -5.34 20.91
C ARG A 246 0.64 -5.78 22.37
N ARG A 247 1.06 -4.95 23.32
CA ARG A 247 0.95 -5.16 24.77
C ARG A 247 -0.46 -4.93 25.32
N GLN A 248 -1.35 -4.41 24.48
CA GLN A 248 -2.74 -4.10 24.78
C GLN A 248 -2.95 -3.06 25.90
N VAL A 249 -2.05 -2.08 26.01
CA VAL A 249 -2.05 -1.07 27.09
C VAL A 249 -2.83 0.17 26.64
N LYS A 250 -4.16 0.12 26.76
CA LYS A 250 -5.08 1.19 26.30
C LYS A 250 -4.65 2.61 26.70
N ALA A 251 -4.39 2.84 27.99
CA ALA A 251 -4.07 4.18 28.49
C ALA A 251 -2.82 4.77 27.81
N ARG A 252 -1.80 3.94 27.57
CA ARG A 252 -0.59 4.37 26.88
C ARG A 252 -0.80 4.53 25.37
N ALA A 253 -1.61 3.66 24.77
CA ALA A 253 -2.03 3.82 23.37
C ALA A 253 -2.75 5.17 23.16
N GLU A 254 -3.63 5.56 24.08
CA GLU A 254 -4.32 6.86 24.05
C GLU A 254 -3.38 8.05 24.26
N GLU A 255 -2.18 7.88 24.81
CA GLU A 255 -1.18 8.94 24.92
C GLU A 255 -0.37 9.14 23.63
N LEU A 256 -0.09 8.04 22.92
CA LEU A 256 0.80 8.02 21.74
C LEU A 256 0.06 8.07 20.40
N ILE A 257 -1.14 7.51 20.34
CA ILE A 257 -1.91 7.33 19.11
C ILE A 257 -3.21 8.12 19.18
N ASP A 258 -3.55 8.78 18.09
CA ASP A 258 -4.87 9.31 17.85
C ASP A 258 -5.83 8.18 17.46
N ILE A 259 -6.35 7.46 18.48
CA ILE A 259 -7.21 6.27 18.31
C ILE A 259 -8.39 6.52 17.35
N PRO A 260 -9.13 7.65 17.39
CA PRO A 260 -10.18 7.94 16.42
C PRO A 260 -9.72 7.87 14.96
N SER A 261 -8.52 8.38 14.64
CA SER A 261 -7.98 8.31 13.28
C SER A 261 -7.62 6.88 12.87
N LEU A 262 -7.09 6.07 13.78
CA LEU A 262 -6.81 4.65 13.53
C LEU A 262 -8.11 3.88 13.26
N VAL A 263 -9.17 4.16 14.00
CA VAL A 263 -10.50 3.55 13.80
C VAL A 263 -11.08 3.93 12.44
N ASP A 264 -11.11 5.22 12.09
CA ASP A 264 -11.66 5.66 10.80
C ASP A 264 -10.81 5.12 9.64
N ASN A 265 -9.49 5.13 9.75
CA ASN A 265 -8.59 4.56 8.73
C ASN A 265 -8.82 3.05 8.56
N PHE A 266 -9.00 2.31 9.66
CA PHE A 266 -9.35 0.89 9.63
C PHE A 266 -10.68 0.65 8.91
N ILE A 267 -11.74 1.37 9.30
CA ILE A 267 -13.06 1.25 8.65
C ILE A 267 -12.96 1.53 7.15
N ALA A 268 -12.22 2.57 6.75
CA ALA A 268 -12.07 2.93 5.35
C ALA A 268 -11.37 1.81 4.55
N ASN A 269 -10.23 1.33 5.05
CA ASN A 269 -9.46 0.28 4.37
C ASN A 269 -10.17 -1.06 4.36
N GLU A 270 -10.88 -1.40 5.43
CA GLU A 270 -11.65 -2.62 5.54
C GLU A 270 -12.86 -2.60 4.59
N LEU A 271 -13.55 -1.47 4.47
CA LEU A 271 -14.62 -1.31 3.49
C LEU A 271 -14.09 -1.41 2.06
N CYS A 272 -12.98 -0.75 1.74
CA CYS A 272 -12.36 -0.87 0.42
C CYS A 272 -11.81 -2.28 0.14
N LYS A 273 -11.48 -3.04 1.19
CA LYS A 273 -10.73 -4.30 1.14
C LYS A 273 -9.45 -4.17 0.28
N ASN A 274 -8.69 -3.11 0.53
CA ASN A 274 -7.48 -2.80 -0.25
C ASN A 274 -6.37 -3.80 0.09
N ASN A 275 -5.82 -4.48 -0.92
CA ASN A 275 -4.75 -5.47 -0.77
C ASN A 275 -3.37 -4.83 -0.52
N ASP A 276 -3.18 -3.60 -0.99
CA ASP A 276 -1.87 -2.94 -0.91
C ASP A 276 -1.54 -2.46 0.50
N ILE A 277 -2.46 -2.48 1.46
CA ILE A 277 -2.25 -1.83 2.77
C ILE A 277 -1.17 -2.50 3.63
N GLY A 278 -0.78 -3.75 3.34
CA GLY A 278 0.38 -4.44 3.92
C GLY A 278 1.64 -4.37 3.03
N TRP A 279 1.56 -3.68 1.89
CA TRP A 279 2.61 -3.54 0.88
C TRP A 279 3.10 -2.10 0.71
N GLY A 280 2.20 -1.11 0.73
CA GLY A 280 2.44 0.27 0.35
C GLY A 280 1.21 1.14 0.61
N SER A 281 1.28 2.42 0.23
CA SER A 281 0.13 3.33 0.18
C SER A 281 -0.62 3.52 1.51
N PHE A 282 0.00 3.11 2.62
CA PHE A 282 -0.52 3.24 3.97
C PHE A 282 0.25 4.33 4.71
N TYR A 283 -0.39 5.49 4.88
CA TYR A 283 0.26 6.68 5.39
C TYR A 283 -0.03 6.93 6.87
N LEU A 284 0.98 7.43 7.57
CA LEU A 284 0.90 7.90 8.94
C LEU A 284 1.48 9.30 9.03
N CYS A 285 0.97 10.11 9.95
CA CYS A 285 1.53 11.40 10.26
C CYS A 285 1.71 11.62 11.76
N LYS A 286 2.75 12.37 12.11
CA LYS A 286 3.07 12.73 13.49
C LYS A 286 3.41 14.21 13.52
N ASP A 287 2.45 15.05 13.86
CA ASP A 287 2.69 16.49 13.99
C ASP A 287 3.56 16.81 15.23
N ALA A 288 4.19 17.98 15.22
CA ALA A 288 4.96 18.51 16.32
C ALA A 288 4.07 18.63 17.57
N GLY A 289 4.42 17.92 18.65
CA GLY A 289 3.61 17.85 19.87
C GLY A 289 2.27 17.11 19.76
N GLY A 290 1.91 16.60 18.58
CA GLY A 290 0.69 15.79 18.36
C GLY A 290 0.90 14.30 18.67
N LYS A 291 -0.16 13.50 18.48
CA LYS A 291 -0.11 12.03 18.50
C LYS A 291 0.17 11.47 17.10
N LEU A 292 0.43 10.17 16.99
CA LEU A 292 0.46 9.48 15.70
C LEU A 292 -0.96 9.35 15.15
N THR A 293 -1.17 9.78 13.90
CA THR A 293 -2.45 9.82 13.20
C THR A 293 -2.36 9.03 11.90
N PHE A 294 -3.45 8.37 11.50
CA PHE A 294 -3.50 7.45 10.36
C PHE A 294 -4.19 8.09 9.15
N ALA A 295 -3.39 8.75 8.31
CA ALA A 295 -3.85 9.44 7.10
C ALA A 295 -2.68 9.88 6.21
N PRO A 296 -2.94 10.19 4.93
CA PRO A 296 -4.22 10.06 4.21
C PRO A 296 -4.42 8.69 3.55
N MET A 297 -5.60 8.47 2.99
CA MET A 297 -5.88 7.38 2.05
C MET A 297 -5.21 7.64 0.69
N TRP A 298 -4.59 6.62 0.09
CA TRP A 298 -3.98 6.68 -1.24
C TRP A 298 -3.97 5.31 -1.95
N ASP A 299 -4.05 5.29 -3.28
CA ASP A 299 -3.88 4.10 -4.16
C ASP A 299 -4.84 2.92 -3.89
N TYR A 300 -6.06 3.02 -4.43
CA TYR A 300 -7.15 2.04 -4.29
C TYR A 300 -7.64 1.49 -5.63
N ASP A 301 -6.85 1.57 -6.70
CA ASP A 301 -7.22 1.01 -8.00
C ASP A 301 -7.37 -0.52 -7.97
N LEU A 302 -6.63 -1.21 -7.10
CA LEU A 302 -6.76 -2.66 -6.86
C LEU A 302 -7.74 -3.04 -5.74
N ALA A 303 -8.54 -2.08 -5.25
CA ALA A 303 -9.53 -2.31 -4.20
C ALA A 303 -10.92 -2.64 -4.78
N PHE A 304 -11.93 -2.79 -3.90
CA PHE A 304 -13.33 -3.01 -4.29
C PHE A 304 -13.52 -4.18 -5.28
N GLY A 305 -12.98 -5.33 -4.90
CA GLY A 305 -13.07 -6.56 -5.68
C GLY A 305 -12.23 -6.59 -6.97
N ASN A 306 -11.30 -5.65 -7.18
CA ASN A 306 -10.45 -5.57 -8.40
C ASN A 306 -9.14 -6.35 -8.30
N PHE A 307 -9.11 -7.44 -7.53
CA PHE A 307 -7.90 -8.18 -7.24
C PHE A 307 -8.25 -9.60 -6.78
N ASP A 308 -7.72 -10.63 -7.44
CA ASP A 308 -7.95 -12.06 -7.09
C ASP A 308 -6.63 -12.86 -6.88
N VAL A 309 -5.49 -12.17 -6.82
CA VAL A 309 -4.19 -12.83 -6.65
C VAL A 309 -4.06 -13.50 -5.28
N TYR A 310 -4.76 -12.96 -4.27
CA TYR A 310 -4.92 -13.54 -2.94
C TYR A 310 -6.39 -13.88 -2.76
N LYS A 311 -6.63 -14.99 -2.06
CA LYS A 311 -7.98 -15.47 -1.76
C LYS A 311 -8.79 -14.39 -1.04
N GLY A 312 -10.10 -14.41 -1.25
CA GLY A 312 -11.05 -13.54 -0.58
C GLY A 312 -11.03 -12.06 -0.94
N PHE A 313 -9.97 -11.50 -1.52
CA PHE A 313 -9.91 -10.05 -1.87
C PHE A 313 -10.93 -9.62 -2.93
N ASP A 314 -11.34 -10.54 -3.79
CA ASP A 314 -12.41 -10.35 -4.76
C ASP A 314 -13.81 -10.41 -4.10
N SER A 315 -13.92 -11.07 -2.95
CA SER A 315 -15.18 -11.25 -2.22
C SER A 315 -15.53 -10.06 -1.32
N PRO A 316 -16.80 -9.62 -1.29
CA PRO A 316 -17.28 -8.59 -0.36
C PRO A 316 -17.40 -9.13 1.09
N TYR A 317 -17.29 -10.44 1.30
CA TYR A 317 -17.41 -11.08 2.60
C TYR A 317 -16.04 -11.35 3.23
N GLY A 318 -16.02 -11.58 4.54
CA GLY A 318 -14.81 -11.85 5.28
C GLY A 318 -13.98 -10.60 5.58
N ILE A 319 -13.25 -10.63 6.69
CA ILE A 319 -12.31 -9.55 7.01
C ILE A 319 -11.16 -9.56 5.99
N ASN A 320 -10.50 -8.44 5.78
CA ASN A 320 -9.34 -8.38 4.91
C ASN A 320 -8.25 -9.41 5.35
N GLU A 321 -7.75 -10.20 4.41
CA GLU A 321 -6.94 -11.41 4.67
C GLU A 321 -5.48 -11.07 5.02
N PHE A 322 -5.33 -10.48 6.21
CA PHE A 322 -4.07 -10.32 6.91
C PHE A 322 -4.08 -11.21 8.14
N ASP A 323 -2.91 -11.56 8.67
CA ASP A 323 -2.80 -12.28 9.91
C ASP A 323 -3.17 -11.34 11.07
N ILE A 324 -4.44 -11.39 11.47
CA ILE A 324 -4.99 -10.45 12.45
C ILE A 324 -4.44 -10.72 13.86
N ASN A 325 -4.03 -11.97 14.15
CA ASN A 325 -3.53 -12.34 15.47
C ASN A 325 -1.99 -12.30 15.57
N ALA A 326 -1.28 -12.10 14.47
CA ALA A 326 0.16 -11.88 14.42
C ALA A 326 0.57 -11.08 13.17
N SER A 327 1.47 -10.11 13.30
CA SER A 327 2.00 -9.45 12.10
C SER A 327 2.93 -10.40 11.34
N ASN A 328 2.77 -10.45 10.01
CA ASN A 328 3.73 -11.07 9.09
C ASN A 328 4.00 -10.16 7.89
N SER A 329 4.94 -10.59 7.02
CA SER A 329 4.71 -10.62 5.58
C SER A 329 3.86 -9.52 4.98
N ASN A 330 2.63 -9.94 4.76
CA ASN A 330 1.65 -9.29 3.92
C ASN A 330 0.62 -8.54 4.73
N SER A 331 0.79 -8.52 6.04
CA SER A 331 -0.18 -8.02 6.99
C SER A 331 0.14 -6.58 7.38
N ASN A 332 -0.90 -5.74 7.46
CA ASN A 332 -0.74 -4.41 8.03
C ASN A 332 -0.60 -4.53 9.56
N GLN A 333 0.63 -4.43 10.06
CA GLN A 333 0.96 -4.66 11.46
C GLN A 333 0.17 -3.79 12.45
N TRP A 334 -0.21 -2.58 12.06
CA TRP A 334 -1.03 -1.71 12.89
C TRP A 334 -2.41 -2.31 13.13
N TYR A 335 -3.04 -2.84 12.08
CA TYR A 335 -4.35 -3.49 12.20
C TYR A 335 -4.28 -4.82 12.92
N CYS A 336 -3.24 -5.63 12.67
CA CYS A 336 -3.03 -6.89 13.39
C CYS A 336 -3.01 -6.64 14.90
N TYR A 337 -2.14 -5.74 15.37
CA TYR A 337 -2.04 -5.49 16.81
C TYR A 337 -3.25 -4.72 17.34
N ALA A 338 -3.82 -3.77 16.59
CA ALA A 338 -5.01 -3.05 17.03
C ALA A 338 -6.22 -3.99 17.20
N LEU A 339 -6.49 -4.87 16.24
CA LEU A 339 -7.62 -5.80 16.30
C LEU A 339 -7.51 -6.83 17.42
N GLN A 340 -6.32 -7.10 17.96
CA GLN A 340 -6.18 -7.94 19.16
C GLN A 340 -6.71 -7.26 20.43
N ASN A 341 -6.91 -5.94 20.41
CA ASN A 341 -7.41 -5.19 21.55
C ASN A 341 -8.94 -5.16 21.57
N ASP A 342 -9.56 -5.71 22.62
CA ASP A 342 -11.01 -5.65 22.82
C ASP A 342 -11.54 -4.21 22.76
N TRP A 343 -10.83 -3.29 23.41
CA TRP A 343 -11.20 -1.86 23.44
C TRP A 343 -11.11 -1.19 22.06
N PHE A 344 -10.28 -1.68 21.15
CA PHE A 344 -10.20 -1.17 19.78
C PHE A 344 -11.37 -1.67 18.95
N ARG A 345 -11.70 -2.98 19.06
CA ARG A 345 -12.87 -3.56 18.38
C ARG A 345 -14.17 -2.92 18.86
N GLU A 346 -14.30 -2.65 20.16
CA GLU A 346 -15.41 -1.86 20.71
C GLU A 346 -15.49 -0.45 20.10
N ALA A 347 -14.35 0.23 19.94
CA ALA A 347 -14.29 1.55 19.31
C ALA A 347 -14.69 1.51 17.83
N VAL A 348 -14.27 0.48 17.08
CA VAL A 348 -14.71 0.24 15.69
C VAL A 348 -16.21 0.01 15.62
N THR A 349 -16.78 -0.86 16.47
CA THR A 349 -18.23 -1.09 16.51
C THR A 349 -19.00 0.19 16.84
N ALA A 350 -18.52 0.97 17.81
CA ALA A 350 -19.15 2.24 18.18
C ALA A 350 -19.12 3.24 17.02
N ARG A 351 -17.95 3.40 16.40
CA ARG A 351 -17.76 4.34 15.29
C ARG A 351 -18.54 3.93 14.05
N TRP A 352 -18.59 2.64 13.72
CA TRP A 352 -19.39 2.15 12.60
C TRP A 352 -20.87 2.54 12.73
N LYS A 353 -21.45 2.44 13.94
CA LYS A 353 -22.85 2.86 14.19
C LYS A 353 -23.09 4.36 13.94
N GLU A 354 -22.07 5.20 14.12
CA GLU A 354 -22.17 6.64 13.86
C GLU A 354 -22.14 6.96 12.36
N VAL A 355 -21.33 6.22 11.60
CA VAL A 355 -21.04 6.55 10.19
C VAL A 355 -21.79 5.68 9.18
N SER A 356 -22.35 4.53 9.57
CA SER A 356 -22.89 3.54 8.63
C SER A 356 -23.99 4.09 7.73
N GLU A 357 -24.90 4.90 8.24
CA GLU A 357 -25.97 5.53 7.44
C GLU A 357 -25.41 6.49 6.38
N ARG A 358 -24.33 7.20 6.70
CA ARG A 358 -23.62 8.05 5.73
C ARG A 358 -22.90 7.16 4.71
N VAL A 359 -22.13 6.17 5.16
CA VAL A 359 -21.37 5.25 4.32
C VAL A 359 -22.25 4.48 3.32
N LYS A 360 -23.49 4.13 3.69
CA LYS A 360 -24.48 3.48 2.81
C LYS A 360 -24.80 4.28 1.54
N THR A 361 -24.45 5.57 1.45
CA THR A 361 -24.65 6.37 0.22
C THR A 361 -23.51 6.25 -0.79
N LEU A 362 -22.39 5.59 -0.45
CA LEU A 362 -21.24 5.45 -1.34
C LEU A 362 -21.56 4.74 -2.68
N PRO A 363 -22.35 3.65 -2.72
CA PRO A 363 -22.77 3.02 -3.98
C PRO A 363 -23.53 3.98 -4.92
N ASP A 364 -24.36 4.86 -4.35
CA ASP A 364 -25.14 5.84 -5.11
C ASP A 364 -24.25 6.95 -5.67
N TYR A 365 -23.23 7.38 -4.91
CA TYR A 365 -22.21 8.31 -5.40
C TYR A 365 -21.52 7.77 -6.66
N VAL A 366 -21.09 6.50 -6.65
CA VAL A 366 -20.46 5.85 -7.81
C VAL A 366 -21.40 5.83 -9.01
N LYS A 367 -22.67 5.43 -8.80
CA LYS A 367 -23.68 5.38 -9.87
C LYS A 367 -23.97 6.75 -10.46
N GLU A 368 -24.12 7.78 -9.63
CA GLU A 368 -24.44 9.13 -10.11
C GLU A 368 -23.24 9.79 -10.81
N GLU A 369 -22.00 9.56 -10.38
CA GLU A 369 -20.80 10.04 -11.11
C GLU A 369 -20.69 9.37 -12.49
N ALA A 370 -20.83 8.04 -12.55
CA ALA A 370 -20.79 7.28 -13.80
C ALA A 370 -21.88 7.74 -14.77
N LYS A 371 -23.11 7.87 -14.29
CA LYS A 371 -24.28 8.28 -15.08
C LYS A 371 -24.16 9.72 -15.58
N THR A 372 -23.68 10.63 -14.73
CA THR A 372 -23.51 12.05 -15.08
C THR A 372 -22.47 12.23 -16.19
N ASN A 373 -21.42 11.41 -16.20
CA ASN A 373 -20.30 11.54 -17.13
C ASN A 373 -20.14 10.37 -18.12
N MET A 374 -21.22 9.65 -18.38
CA MET A 374 -21.23 8.39 -19.11
C MET A 374 -20.57 8.49 -20.49
N ARG A 375 -20.77 9.59 -21.24
CA ARG A 375 -20.20 9.70 -22.59
C ARG A 375 -18.68 9.80 -22.55
N SER A 376 -18.12 10.55 -21.59
CA SER A 376 -16.67 10.68 -21.41
C SER A 376 -16.04 9.33 -21.00
N TYR A 377 -16.67 8.59 -20.08
CA TYR A 377 -16.19 7.25 -19.71
C TYR A 377 -16.28 6.25 -20.88
N ILE A 378 -17.38 6.24 -21.65
CA ILE A 378 -17.50 5.38 -22.85
C ILE A 378 -16.43 5.74 -23.89
N ARG A 379 -16.13 7.03 -24.11
CA ARG A 379 -15.04 7.45 -25.00
C ARG A 379 -13.69 6.89 -24.54
N ASN A 380 -13.38 7.00 -23.25
CA ASN A 380 -12.17 6.40 -22.68
C ASN A 380 -12.16 4.87 -22.88
N PHE A 381 -13.26 4.21 -22.52
CA PHE A 381 -13.39 2.76 -22.60
C PHE A 381 -13.18 2.27 -24.05
N ASN A 382 -13.79 2.94 -25.03
CA ASN A 382 -13.61 2.60 -26.44
C ASN A 382 -12.16 2.74 -26.94
N MET A 383 -11.38 3.64 -26.33
CA MET A 383 -9.99 3.91 -26.69
C MET A 383 -9.01 2.97 -26.00
N TRP A 384 -9.21 2.69 -24.70
CA TRP A 384 -8.20 2.03 -23.86
C TRP A 384 -8.61 0.67 -23.30
N ALA A 385 -9.90 0.31 -23.32
CA ALA A 385 -10.35 -0.91 -22.66
C ALA A 385 -9.94 -2.18 -23.43
N PRO A 386 -9.57 -3.25 -22.71
CA PRO A 386 -9.04 -4.49 -23.29
C PRO A 386 -10.09 -5.32 -24.06
N ARG A 387 -11.39 -4.98 -23.95
CA ARG A 387 -12.55 -5.69 -24.53
C ARG A 387 -12.47 -7.21 -24.33
N GLY A 388 -12.78 -7.66 -23.11
CA GLY A 388 -12.81 -9.09 -22.79
C GLY A 388 -11.43 -9.71 -22.57
N LYS A 389 -10.45 -8.92 -22.10
CA LYS A 389 -9.11 -9.42 -21.75
C LYS A 389 -8.64 -8.79 -20.44
N GLU A 390 -7.78 -9.51 -19.75
CA GLU A 390 -7.06 -9.04 -18.56
C GLU A 390 -6.03 -7.97 -18.95
N LEU A 391 -5.96 -6.89 -18.17
CA LEU A 391 -4.98 -5.81 -18.27
C LEU A 391 -3.82 -5.98 -17.28
N PHE A 392 -4.10 -6.53 -16.09
CA PHE A 392 -3.09 -6.70 -15.05
C PHE A 392 -3.33 -7.92 -14.16
N ILE A 393 -4.12 -7.75 -13.10
CA ILE A 393 -4.41 -8.76 -12.05
C ILE A 393 -5.85 -8.64 -11.55
N GLU A 394 -6.71 -8.00 -12.33
CA GLU A 394 -8.13 -7.92 -12.03
C GLU A 394 -8.80 -9.29 -12.15
N THR A 395 -9.99 -9.41 -11.56
CA THR A 395 -10.68 -10.70 -11.55
C THR A 395 -11.10 -11.13 -12.94
N ASP A 396 -11.14 -12.45 -13.10
CA ASP A 396 -11.60 -13.14 -14.29
C ASP A 396 -13.05 -12.75 -14.70
N SER A 397 -13.85 -12.24 -13.75
CA SER A 397 -15.19 -11.70 -13.98
C SER A 397 -15.14 -10.28 -14.56
N ILE A 398 -14.32 -9.40 -13.96
CA ILE A 398 -14.15 -8.01 -14.42
C ILE A 398 -13.53 -7.99 -15.82
N ALA A 399 -12.56 -8.86 -16.10
CA ALA A 399 -11.88 -8.95 -17.39
C ALA A 399 -12.82 -9.32 -18.55
N LYS A 400 -13.98 -9.96 -18.26
CA LYS A 400 -14.96 -10.39 -19.26
C LYS A 400 -15.96 -9.30 -19.65
N PHE A 401 -16.06 -8.22 -18.88
CA PHE A 401 -16.96 -7.11 -19.21
C PHE A 401 -16.58 -6.47 -20.55
N THR A 402 -17.62 -6.13 -21.31
CA THR A 402 -17.50 -5.58 -22.67
C THR A 402 -18.13 -4.20 -22.81
N GLU A 403 -18.93 -3.79 -21.82
CA GLU A 403 -19.55 -2.48 -21.73
C GLU A 403 -19.11 -1.76 -20.45
N TYR A 404 -18.89 -0.45 -20.52
CA TYR A 404 -18.47 0.35 -19.37
C TYR A 404 -19.47 0.26 -18.19
N GLN A 405 -20.77 0.18 -18.49
CA GLN A 405 -21.82 0.10 -17.49
C GLN A 405 -21.66 -1.13 -16.58
N GLU A 406 -21.21 -2.27 -17.11
CA GLU A 406 -20.98 -3.49 -16.34
C GLU A 406 -19.92 -3.27 -15.24
N HIS A 407 -18.87 -2.51 -15.53
CA HIS A 407 -17.83 -2.18 -14.55
C HIS A 407 -18.38 -1.30 -13.41
N THR A 408 -19.26 -0.34 -13.73
CA THR A 408 -19.84 0.57 -12.73
C THR A 408 -20.92 -0.09 -11.90
N ASP A 409 -21.71 -0.98 -12.51
CA ASP A 409 -22.72 -1.77 -11.82
C ASP A 409 -22.04 -2.74 -10.85
N TYR A 410 -21.03 -3.47 -11.31
CA TYR A 410 -20.21 -4.33 -10.47
C TYR A 410 -19.61 -3.59 -9.27
N LEU A 411 -18.98 -2.44 -9.49
CA LEU A 411 -18.38 -1.66 -8.40
C LEU A 411 -19.43 -1.22 -7.37
N SER A 412 -20.58 -0.70 -7.82
CA SER A 412 -21.66 -0.26 -6.94
C SER A 412 -22.29 -1.42 -6.16
N GLU A 413 -22.52 -2.56 -6.82
CA GLU A 413 -23.06 -3.78 -6.20
C GLU A 413 -22.09 -4.36 -5.18
N TRP A 414 -20.81 -4.47 -5.53
CA TRP A 414 -19.78 -4.96 -4.61
C TRP A 414 -19.69 -4.10 -3.34
N ILE A 415 -19.67 -2.77 -3.49
CA ILE A 415 -19.67 -1.84 -2.33
C ILE A 415 -20.94 -2.03 -1.49
N THR A 416 -22.09 -2.23 -2.13
CA THR A 416 -23.37 -2.46 -1.44
C THR A 416 -23.33 -3.73 -0.60
N GLU A 417 -22.89 -4.85 -1.17
CA GLU A 417 -22.76 -6.13 -0.46
C GLU A 417 -21.75 -6.04 0.68
N ARG A 418 -20.62 -5.36 0.44
CA ARG A 418 -19.57 -5.15 1.44
C ARG A 418 -20.06 -4.37 2.65
N ILE A 419 -20.77 -3.26 2.42
CA ILE A 419 -21.36 -2.45 3.49
C ILE A 419 -22.39 -3.26 4.27
N GLN A 420 -23.25 -4.04 3.59
CA GLN A 420 -24.24 -4.90 4.26
C GLN A 420 -23.57 -5.96 5.14
N TRP A 421 -22.51 -6.58 4.65
CA TRP A 421 -21.75 -7.56 5.42
C TRP A 421 -21.07 -6.92 6.63
N LEU A 422 -20.38 -5.79 6.46
CA LEU A 422 -19.76 -5.04 7.56
C LEU A 422 -20.79 -4.59 8.60
N ASP A 423 -21.98 -4.17 8.17
CA ASP A 423 -23.06 -3.77 9.08
C ASP A 423 -23.54 -4.92 9.97
N GLY A 424 -23.63 -6.13 9.42
CA GLY A 424 -23.90 -7.33 10.22
C GLY A 424 -22.73 -7.72 11.12
N TYR A 425 -21.53 -7.79 10.54
CA TYR A 425 -20.35 -8.35 11.20
C TYR A 425 -19.77 -7.44 12.29
N LEU A 426 -19.55 -6.15 12.03
CA LEU A 426 -18.97 -5.22 13.01
C LEU A 426 -19.88 -4.99 14.23
N ASN A 427 -21.18 -5.28 14.10
CA ASN A 427 -22.15 -5.22 15.20
C ASN A 427 -22.32 -6.55 15.96
N SER A 428 -21.75 -7.65 15.43
CA SER A 428 -21.88 -9.00 15.99
C SER A 428 -21.11 -9.20 17.29
N GLU A 429 -21.43 -10.27 18.02
CA GLU A 429 -20.63 -10.70 19.17
C GLU A 429 -19.31 -11.33 18.72
N ASP A 430 -19.26 -11.96 17.53
CA ASP A 430 -18.04 -12.56 16.99
C ASP A 430 -16.93 -11.51 16.85
N PHE A 431 -17.20 -10.40 16.18
CA PHE A 431 -16.21 -9.32 16.03
C PHE A 431 -15.77 -8.77 17.39
N LYS A 432 -16.69 -8.49 18.31
CA LYS A 432 -16.34 -7.99 19.65
C LYS A 432 -15.47 -8.96 20.43
N ASN A 433 -15.75 -10.26 20.32
CA ASN A 433 -15.00 -11.34 20.97
C ASN A 433 -13.71 -11.72 20.23
N GLY A 434 -13.36 -11.04 19.13
CA GLY A 434 -12.14 -11.31 18.37
C GLY A 434 -12.22 -12.58 17.52
N VAL A 435 -13.42 -13.00 17.14
CA VAL A 435 -13.65 -14.08 16.17
C VAL A 435 -13.72 -13.47 14.77
N PHE A 436 -12.67 -13.70 13.99
CA PHE A 436 -12.53 -13.16 12.63
C PHE A 436 -13.04 -14.14 11.58
N LEU A 437 -13.71 -13.65 10.54
CA LEU A 437 -14.38 -14.48 9.53
C LEU A 437 -13.72 -14.38 8.15
N ASP A 438 -13.60 -15.50 7.45
CA ASP A 438 -13.15 -15.60 6.06
C ASP A 438 -14.25 -15.22 5.05
N GLU A 439 -13.96 -15.31 3.76
CA GLU A 439 -14.90 -14.99 2.70
C GLU A 439 -16.11 -15.94 2.60
N ASN A 440 -16.07 -17.07 3.31
CA ASN A 440 -17.16 -18.04 3.45
C ASN A 440 -17.92 -17.90 4.78
N ASN A 441 -17.65 -16.84 5.56
CA ASN A 441 -18.16 -16.60 6.91
C ASN A 441 -17.77 -17.70 7.92
N LYS A 442 -16.63 -18.36 7.71
CA LYS A 442 -16.06 -19.32 8.68
C LYS A 442 -15.00 -18.61 9.53
N PRO A 443 -14.85 -18.98 10.81
CA PRO A 443 -13.76 -18.47 11.63
C PRO A 443 -12.39 -18.74 10.99
N VAL A 444 -11.53 -17.72 10.94
CA VAL A 444 -10.18 -17.81 10.39
C VAL A 444 -9.22 -18.36 11.45
N ASP A 445 -8.44 -19.38 11.07
CA ASP A 445 -7.26 -19.82 11.84
C ASP A 445 -6.04 -18.96 11.47
N VAL A 446 -5.98 -17.78 12.10
CA VAL A 446 -5.00 -16.72 11.77
C VAL A 446 -3.60 -16.98 12.31
N GLU A 447 -3.34 -18.06 13.05
CA GLU A 447 -1.95 -18.36 13.45
C GLU A 447 -1.10 -18.87 12.28
N ASN A 448 -1.71 -19.26 11.17
CA ASN A 448 -1.06 -19.95 10.06
C ASN A 448 -0.65 -19.03 8.89
N ALA A 449 0.66 -18.82 8.70
CA ALA A 449 1.18 -17.94 7.66
C ALA A 449 0.89 -18.40 6.21
N PHE A 450 0.56 -19.67 5.99
CA PHE A 450 0.25 -20.16 4.64
C PHE A 450 -1.14 -19.78 4.16
N ALA A 451 -2.10 -19.59 5.07
CA ALA A 451 -3.46 -19.16 4.75
C ALA A 451 -3.49 -17.83 3.98
N VAL A 452 -2.48 -16.98 4.19
CA VAL A 452 -2.39 -15.62 3.64
C VAL A 452 -1.30 -15.45 2.57
N SER A 453 -0.76 -16.56 2.03
CA SER A 453 0.36 -16.54 1.08
C SER A 453 -0.07 -16.78 -0.37
N LYS A 454 0.60 -16.14 -1.35
CA LYS A 454 0.41 -16.47 -2.77
C LYS A 454 1.14 -17.77 -3.07
N ILE A 455 0.44 -18.66 -3.73
CA ILE A 455 0.94 -19.98 -4.12
C ILE A 455 1.20 -19.98 -5.62
N MET A 456 2.45 -20.20 -6.00
CA MET A 456 2.86 -20.32 -7.39
C MET A 456 3.17 -21.79 -7.69
N LEU A 457 2.45 -22.36 -8.65
CA LEU A 457 2.66 -23.72 -9.15
C LEU A 457 3.46 -23.67 -10.46
N SER A 458 4.49 -24.52 -10.60
CA SER A 458 5.21 -24.73 -11.86
C SER A 458 5.16 -26.21 -12.22
N ASP A 459 4.68 -26.51 -13.43
CA ASP A 459 4.66 -27.86 -14.01
C ASP A 459 3.92 -28.90 -13.13
N ILE A 460 2.77 -28.49 -12.58
CA ILE A 460 1.90 -29.30 -11.70
C ILE A 460 0.44 -29.19 -12.17
N SER A 461 -0.30 -30.29 -12.08
CA SER A 461 -1.78 -30.31 -12.11
C SER A 461 -2.31 -30.73 -10.75
N GLY A 462 -3.28 -29.99 -10.19
CA GLY A 462 -3.88 -30.33 -8.90
C GLY A 462 -4.75 -29.19 -8.34
N ASN A 463 -5.30 -29.42 -7.15
CA ASN A 463 -6.15 -28.48 -6.44
C ASN A 463 -5.55 -28.14 -5.08
N PHE A 464 -5.72 -26.89 -4.65
CA PHE A 464 -5.45 -26.49 -3.27
C PHE A 464 -6.69 -26.76 -2.43
N ASP A 465 -6.49 -27.30 -1.23
CA ASP A 465 -7.55 -27.46 -0.23
C ASP A 465 -7.39 -26.36 0.82
N TYR A 466 -8.29 -25.38 0.79
CA TYR A 466 -8.30 -24.29 1.75
C TYR A 466 -9.07 -24.64 3.03
N GLU A 467 -9.86 -25.74 3.06
CA GLU A 467 -10.52 -26.18 4.29
C GLU A 467 -9.55 -26.87 5.24
N SER A 468 -8.57 -27.60 4.70
CA SER A 468 -7.49 -28.22 5.47
C SER A 468 -6.14 -27.50 5.33
N LEU A 469 -6.06 -26.33 4.69
CA LEU A 469 -4.80 -25.65 4.30
C LEU A 469 -3.76 -26.64 3.76
N GLY A 470 -3.86 -26.99 2.49
CA GLY A 470 -3.04 -28.04 1.90
C GLY A 470 -3.19 -28.14 0.39
N PHE A 471 -2.64 -29.18 -0.22
CA PHE A 471 -2.71 -29.39 -1.66
C PHE A 471 -2.77 -30.88 -2.03
N ASP A 472 -3.59 -31.20 -3.02
CA ASP A 472 -3.65 -32.51 -3.67
C ASP A 472 -3.24 -32.37 -5.13
N ILE A 473 -2.06 -32.90 -5.46
CA ILE A 473 -1.36 -32.63 -6.71
C ILE A 473 -0.80 -33.91 -7.33
N GLU A 474 -0.68 -33.91 -8.66
CA GLU A 474 0.09 -34.89 -9.41
C GLU A 474 1.42 -34.28 -9.81
N THR A 475 2.52 -34.85 -9.30
CA THR A 475 3.87 -34.30 -9.45
C THR A 475 4.70 -35.09 -10.44
N ASN A 476 5.71 -34.44 -10.98
CA ASN A 476 6.83 -35.07 -11.69
C ASN A 476 8.15 -34.51 -11.13
N LYS A 477 9.28 -35.01 -11.63
CA LYS A 477 10.63 -34.67 -11.15
C LYS A 477 10.99 -33.17 -11.23
N TRP A 478 10.24 -32.38 -12.00
CA TRP A 478 10.48 -30.94 -12.17
C TRP A 478 9.41 -30.08 -11.50
N SER A 479 8.39 -30.71 -10.89
CA SER A 479 7.32 -30.01 -10.21
C SER A 479 7.84 -29.21 -9.02
N SER A 480 7.41 -27.96 -8.92
CA SER A 480 7.69 -27.12 -7.74
C SER A 480 6.52 -26.25 -7.34
N ILE A 481 6.36 -26.08 -6.03
CA ILE A 481 5.46 -25.12 -5.40
C ILE A 481 6.31 -24.06 -4.75
N LYS A 482 5.95 -22.79 -4.93
CA LYS A 482 6.54 -21.68 -4.21
C LYS A 482 5.45 -20.97 -3.43
N LEU A 483 5.57 -21.04 -2.11
CA LEU A 483 4.82 -20.20 -1.18
C LEU A 483 5.70 -18.99 -0.92
N MET A 484 5.19 -17.80 -1.16
CA MET A 484 6.02 -16.61 -1.19
C MET A 484 5.69 -15.64 -0.06
N ARG A 485 6.70 -14.81 0.25
CA ARG A 485 6.62 -13.62 1.12
C ARG A 485 6.41 -13.99 2.59
N PHE A 486 7.43 -14.59 3.19
CA PHE A 486 7.60 -14.77 4.65
C PHE A 486 8.65 -13.80 5.23
N TRP A 487 8.48 -13.42 6.50
CA TRP A 487 9.43 -12.61 7.26
C TRP A 487 9.91 -13.36 8.47
N PHE A 488 11.22 -13.33 8.63
CA PHE A 488 11.91 -13.95 9.75
C PHE A 488 12.59 -12.88 10.57
N ARG A 489 12.61 -13.12 11.87
CA ARG A 489 13.27 -12.28 12.86
C ARG A 489 14.39 -13.08 13.51
N ALA A 490 15.54 -12.45 13.66
CA ALA A 490 16.63 -13.05 14.40
C ALA A 490 16.19 -13.42 15.83
N GLY A 491 16.53 -14.62 16.29
CA GLY A 491 16.20 -15.15 17.61
C GLY A 491 14.78 -15.70 17.78
N HIS A 492 13.94 -15.59 16.75
CA HIS A 492 12.59 -16.16 16.79
C HIS A 492 12.60 -17.65 16.38
N LYS A 493 11.73 -18.43 17.02
CA LYS A 493 11.50 -19.85 16.73
C LYS A 493 10.24 -20.03 15.90
N TYR A 494 10.35 -20.82 14.85
CA TYR A 494 9.26 -21.10 13.93
C TYR A 494 9.00 -22.60 13.87
N ARG A 495 7.74 -22.97 13.66
CA ARG A 495 7.32 -24.36 13.46
C ARG A 495 6.66 -24.51 12.10
N LEU A 496 7.17 -25.45 11.32
CA LEU A 496 6.51 -25.98 10.12
C LEU A 496 5.88 -27.32 10.47
N SER A 497 4.60 -27.50 10.15
CA SER A 497 3.91 -28.77 10.33
C SER A 497 2.93 -29.05 9.19
N PHE A 498 2.71 -30.31 8.86
CA PHE A 498 1.71 -30.76 7.89
C PHE A 498 1.52 -32.27 7.95
N ASP A 499 0.38 -32.74 7.46
CA ASP A 499 0.13 -34.14 7.15
C ASP A 499 0.45 -34.42 5.69
N ILE A 500 1.07 -35.56 5.38
CA ILE A 500 1.44 -35.96 4.02
C ILE A 500 1.04 -37.41 3.73
N SER A 501 0.51 -37.66 2.52
CA SER A 501 0.24 -38.98 1.95
C SER A 501 0.40 -38.97 0.43
N GLY A 502 0.50 -40.14 -0.21
CA GLY A 502 0.57 -40.25 -1.66
C GLY A 502 1.39 -41.42 -2.19
N ASP A 503 1.96 -41.26 -3.38
CA ASP A 503 2.74 -42.27 -4.07
C ASP A 503 4.14 -42.42 -3.45
N PRO A 504 4.51 -43.63 -2.95
CA PRO A 504 5.82 -43.88 -2.34
C PRO A 504 7.03 -43.72 -3.27
N THR A 505 6.82 -43.55 -4.58
CA THR A 505 7.88 -43.25 -5.54
C THR A 505 8.25 -41.77 -5.60
N THR A 506 7.54 -40.92 -4.84
CA THR A 506 7.77 -39.48 -4.75
C THR A 506 8.42 -39.11 -3.41
N GLU A 507 9.30 -38.11 -3.42
CA GLU A 507 9.79 -37.45 -2.21
C GLU A 507 9.53 -35.96 -2.29
N LEU A 508 9.22 -35.36 -1.14
CA LEU A 508 9.01 -33.94 -0.97
C LEU A 508 10.31 -33.32 -0.44
N ASN A 509 10.97 -32.49 -1.24
CA ASN A 509 12.16 -31.75 -0.86
C ASN A 509 11.81 -30.29 -0.69
N TYR A 510 11.78 -29.80 0.54
CA TYR A 510 11.44 -28.41 0.77
C TYR A 510 12.65 -27.60 1.26
N GLN A 511 12.66 -26.33 0.90
CA GLN A 511 13.71 -25.38 1.21
C GLN A 511 13.09 -24.01 1.44
N LEU A 512 13.48 -23.38 2.53
CA LEU A 512 13.18 -22.00 2.82
C LEU A 512 14.29 -21.12 2.24
N LYS A 513 13.95 -20.21 1.31
CA LYS A 513 14.92 -19.40 0.55
C LYS A 513 14.67 -17.91 0.67
N SER A 514 15.75 -17.15 0.79
CA SER A 514 15.76 -15.70 0.64
C SER A 514 15.67 -15.30 -0.83
N GLU A 515 14.95 -14.23 -1.16
CA GLU A 515 15.02 -13.61 -2.49
C GLU A 515 16.39 -13.01 -2.79
N LYS A 516 17.15 -12.59 -1.76
CA LYS A 516 18.45 -11.93 -1.93
C LYS A 516 19.62 -12.90 -2.01
N THR A 517 19.46 -14.13 -1.51
CA THR A 517 20.55 -15.12 -1.49
C THR A 517 20.03 -16.51 -1.84
N GLU A 518 20.42 -17.02 -3.01
CA GLU A 518 20.04 -18.36 -3.47
C GLU A 518 20.74 -19.51 -2.73
N PHE A 519 21.73 -19.22 -1.87
CA PHE A 519 22.67 -20.21 -1.34
C PHE A 519 22.62 -20.42 0.19
N PHE A 520 21.84 -19.63 0.92
CA PHE A 520 21.67 -19.79 2.38
C PHE A 520 20.25 -20.26 2.68
N PHE A 521 20.14 -21.31 3.50
CA PHE A 521 18.88 -21.96 3.83
C PHE A 521 18.73 -22.04 5.36
N ASP A 522 17.73 -21.36 5.92
CA ASP A 522 17.39 -21.49 7.34
C ASP A 522 16.70 -22.85 7.63
N LEU A 523 16.04 -23.41 6.61
CA LEU A 523 15.37 -24.71 6.73
C LEU A 523 15.42 -25.50 5.41
N ASN A 524 15.84 -26.76 5.47
CA ASN A 524 15.66 -27.74 4.41
C ASN A 524 15.40 -29.14 4.98
N ASP A 525 14.63 -29.94 4.25
CA ASP A 525 14.48 -31.37 4.53
C ASP A 525 13.98 -32.13 3.30
N THR A 526 14.12 -33.45 3.37
CA THR A 526 13.57 -34.40 2.40
C THR A 526 12.66 -35.37 3.13
N ILE A 527 11.39 -35.39 2.77
CA ILE A 527 10.36 -36.21 3.40
C ILE A 527 9.89 -37.27 2.40
N PRO A 528 9.99 -38.57 2.71
CA PRO A 528 9.44 -39.60 1.87
C PRO A 528 7.91 -39.52 1.89
N VAL A 529 7.28 -39.69 0.73
CA VAL A 529 5.82 -39.80 0.65
C VAL A 529 5.43 -41.26 0.95
N THR A 530 4.35 -41.48 1.67
CA THR A 530 3.82 -42.82 1.98
C THR A 530 2.35 -42.93 1.62
N GLU A 531 1.87 -44.13 1.30
CA GLU A 531 0.44 -44.35 1.01
C GLU A 531 -0.43 -43.98 2.21
N GLU A 532 0.03 -44.30 3.42
CA GLU A 532 -0.64 -43.89 4.66
C GLU A 532 -0.30 -42.44 5.02
N LYS A 533 -1.28 -41.73 5.58
CA LYS A 533 -1.09 -40.36 6.10
C LYS A 533 -0.11 -40.37 7.27
N THR A 534 0.92 -39.54 7.16
CA THR A 534 1.93 -39.32 8.21
C THR A 534 2.01 -37.84 8.55
N HIS A 535 2.27 -37.53 9.82
CA HIS A 535 2.45 -36.16 10.29
C HIS A 535 3.92 -35.78 10.30
N TYR A 536 4.25 -34.62 9.75
CA TYR A 536 5.57 -34.02 9.77
C TYR A 536 5.54 -32.72 10.59
N GLU A 537 6.54 -32.54 11.44
CA GLU A 537 6.76 -31.30 12.19
C GLU A 537 8.26 -31.02 12.31
N LYS A 538 8.66 -29.76 12.11
CA LYS A 538 10.02 -29.30 12.35
C LYS A 538 10.04 -27.88 12.88
N GLU A 539 10.77 -27.70 13.97
CA GLU A 539 11.07 -26.39 14.54
C GLU A 539 12.47 -25.93 14.14
N PHE A 540 12.64 -24.62 13.99
CA PHE A 540 13.95 -24.00 13.83
C PHE A 540 13.96 -22.60 14.43
N GLU A 541 15.15 -22.11 14.75
CA GLU A 541 15.39 -20.74 15.20
C GLU A 541 16.06 -19.99 14.06
N SER A 542 15.61 -18.77 13.77
CA SER A 542 16.22 -17.95 12.72
C SER A 542 17.35 -17.12 13.30
N ASP A 543 18.55 -17.23 12.73
CA ASP A 543 19.73 -16.48 13.19
C ASP A 543 19.76 -15.02 12.67
N TYR A 544 18.88 -14.69 11.73
CA TYR A 544 18.93 -13.43 10.99
C TYR A 544 17.52 -12.88 10.77
N THR A 545 17.41 -11.56 10.77
CA THR A 545 16.20 -10.90 10.29
C THR A 545 16.28 -10.80 8.78
N TYR A 546 15.28 -11.38 8.11
CA TYR A 546 15.24 -11.39 6.66
C TYR A 546 13.89 -10.92 6.11
N TYR A 547 14.00 -10.14 5.05
CA TYR A 547 12.90 -9.52 4.35
C TYR A 547 12.64 -10.24 3.02
N SER A 548 11.44 -10.80 2.88
CA SER A 548 10.96 -11.61 1.76
C SER A 548 11.70 -12.93 1.56
N TYR A 549 11.16 -13.96 2.20
CA TYR A 549 11.47 -15.35 1.93
C TYR A 549 10.38 -16.01 1.10
N TYR A 550 10.75 -17.05 0.38
CA TYR A 550 9.82 -17.98 -0.24
C TYR A 550 10.15 -19.40 0.20
N TYR A 551 9.12 -20.12 0.62
CA TYR A 551 9.18 -21.53 0.93
C TYR A 551 8.94 -22.30 -0.36
N VAL A 552 9.97 -23.00 -0.82
CA VAL A 552 9.93 -23.82 -2.04
C VAL A 552 9.75 -25.27 -1.64
N ILE A 553 8.77 -25.93 -2.24
CA ILE A 553 8.64 -27.38 -2.23
C ILE A 553 8.99 -27.87 -3.64
N ASN A 554 10.02 -28.69 -3.75
CA ASN A 554 10.37 -29.39 -4.98
C ASN A 554 10.10 -30.88 -4.81
N PHE A 555 9.61 -31.53 -5.85
CA PHE A 555 9.32 -32.95 -5.82
C PHE A 555 10.37 -33.74 -6.60
N THR A 556 10.81 -34.87 -6.05
CA THR A 556 11.60 -35.88 -6.77
C THR A 556 10.72 -37.10 -7.02
N GLY A 557 10.75 -37.64 -8.23
CA GLY A 557 9.85 -38.75 -8.62
C GLY A 557 8.55 -38.24 -9.24
N GLY A 558 7.57 -39.12 -9.44
CA GLY A 558 6.28 -38.73 -10.00
C GLY A 558 5.15 -39.60 -9.49
N GLY A 559 4.03 -38.97 -9.18
CA GLY A 559 2.89 -39.61 -8.53
C GLY A 559 2.02 -38.58 -7.82
N LYS A 560 0.96 -39.06 -7.17
CA LYS A 560 0.09 -38.19 -6.38
C LYS A 560 0.73 -37.84 -5.05
N VAL A 561 0.65 -36.58 -4.64
CA VAL A 561 1.02 -36.12 -3.31
C VAL A 561 -0.13 -35.30 -2.76
N ASN A 562 -0.55 -35.68 -1.57
CA ASN A 562 -1.54 -34.96 -0.79
C ASN A 562 -0.87 -34.44 0.49
N VAL A 563 -0.99 -33.14 0.69
CA VAL A 563 -0.58 -32.44 1.91
C VAL A 563 -1.82 -31.78 2.51
N GLU A 564 -2.03 -31.97 3.80
CA GLU A 564 -3.14 -31.40 4.58
C GLU A 564 -2.57 -30.74 5.85
N ASN A 565 -3.34 -29.86 6.48
CA ASN A 565 -3.01 -29.16 7.72
C ASN A 565 -1.65 -28.46 7.69
N LEU A 566 -1.26 -27.92 6.51
CA LEU A 566 -0.01 -27.21 6.31
C LEU A 566 -0.01 -25.92 7.09
N SER A 567 0.89 -25.83 8.04
CA SER A 567 1.02 -24.73 8.98
C SER A 567 2.46 -24.26 9.12
N PHE A 568 2.62 -22.94 9.11
CA PHE A 568 3.90 -22.31 9.37
C PHE A 568 3.71 -21.08 10.26
N VAL A 569 4.20 -21.17 11.49
CA VAL A 569 3.87 -20.21 12.55
C VAL A 569 5.11 -19.82 13.35
N ASP A 570 5.16 -18.57 13.79
CA ASP A 570 6.10 -18.12 14.82
C ASP A 570 5.63 -18.64 16.18
N ILE A 571 6.40 -19.55 16.77
CA ILE A 571 6.13 -20.15 18.09
C ILE A 571 6.92 -19.48 19.21
N THR A 572 7.59 -18.36 18.92
CA THR A 572 8.29 -17.57 19.93
C THR A 572 7.27 -17.13 20.97
N PRO A 573 7.51 -17.41 22.28
CA PRO A 573 6.63 -16.92 23.31
C PRO A 573 6.44 -15.41 23.16
N LYS A 574 5.19 -14.98 22.98
CA LYS A 574 4.83 -13.56 23.01
C LYS A 574 5.05 -13.05 24.45
N GLU A 575 6.29 -12.80 24.85
CA GLU A 575 6.55 -12.07 26.08
C GLU A 575 6.07 -10.64 25.86
N LEU A 576 4.87 -10.34 26.37
CA LEU A 576 4.26 -9.01 26.38
C LEU A 576 5.11 -7.98 27.16
N ALA A 577 6.22 -8.37 27.78
CA ALA A 577 7.19 -7.49 28.40
C ALA A 577 8.59 -8.10 28.24
N ILE A 578 9.45 -7.45 27.46
CA ILE A 578 10.83 -7.86 27.29
C ILE A 578 11.62 -7.36 28.51
N GLN A 579 12.18 -8.28 29.29
CA GLN A 579 12.97 -7.89 30.45
C GLN A 579 14.25 -7.14 30.03
N GLY A 580 14.37 -5.90 30.49
CA GLY A 580 15.46 -4.98 30.16
C GLY A 580 15.07 -3.90 29.14
N ASP A 581 13.95 -4.04 28.43
CA ASP A 581 13.41 -3.02 27.51
C ASP A 581 12.84 -1.84 28.31
N VAL A 582 13.68 -0.86 28.58
CA VAL A 582 13.33 0.29 29.43
C VAL A 582 12.77 1.46 28.64
N ASN A 583 13.03 1.49 27.33
CA ASN A 583 12.53 2.51 26.42
C ASN A 583 11.15 2.13 25.82
N ASP A 584 10.67 0.90 26.08
CA ASP A 584 9.41 0.31 25.64
C ASP A 584 9.25 0.21 24.11
N ASP A 585 10.36 0.06 23.38
CA ASP A 585 10.38 -0.07 21.93
C ASP A 585 10.12 -1.50 21.42
N GLY A 586 10.01 -2.47 22.34
CA GLY A 586 9.78 -3.87 22.02
C GLY A 586 11.04 -4.63 21.66
N GLN A 587 12.23 -4.13 22.00
CA GLN A 587 13.52 -4.81 21.90
C GLN A 587 14.35 -4.61 23.18
N TYR A 588 15.39 -5.43 23.37
CA TYR A 588 16.36 -5.21 24.44
C TYR A 588 17.76 -5.08 23.84
N ASP A 589 18.32 -3.88 23.85
CA ASP A 589 19.59 -3.59 23.19
C ASP A 589 20.51 -2.60 23.95
N LEU A 590 21.54 -2.08 23.27
CA LEU A 590 22.48 -1.12 23.86
C LEU A 590 21.81 0.21 24.23
N SER A 591 20.76 0.60 23.49
CA SER A 591 19.99 1.83 23.71
C SER A 591 19.29 1.78 25.07
N ASP A 592 18.71 0.64 25.44
CA ASP A 592 18.14 0.40 26.78
C ASP A 592 19.17 0.55 27.89
N PHE A 593 20.32 -0.11 27.71
CA PHE A 593 21.40 -0.05 28.69
C PHE A 593 21.91 1.38 28.89
N VAL A 594 22.07 2.14 27.80
CA VAL A 594 22.50 3.54 27.84
C VAL A 594 21.42 4.43 28.46
N LEU A 595 20.15 4.21 28.14
CA LEU A 595 19.03 4.94 28.73
C LEU A 595 18.95 4.71 30.24
N PHE A 596 19.00 3.45 30.67
CA PHE A 596 19.00 3.07 32.09
C PHE A 596 20.20 3.64 32.83
N GLN A 597 21.39 3.60 32.22
CA GLN A 597 22.60 4.23 32.77
C GLN A 597 22.42 5.75 32.94
N LYS A 598 21.90 6.44 31.93
CA LYS A 598 21.64 7.90 32.01
C LYS A 598 20.62 8.23 33.09
N TRP A 599 19.58 7.41 33.24
CA TRP A 599 18.56 7.55 34.28
C TRP A 599 19.16 7.38 35.69
N LEU A 600 19.96 6.32 35.91
CA LEU A 600 20.67 6.09 37.18
C LEU A 600 21.61 7.23 37.56
N LEU A 601 22.20 7.91 36.57
CA LEU A 601 23.06 9.07 36.78
C LEU A 601 22.27 10.38 37.02
N GLY A 602 20.93 10.33 37.03
CA GLY A 602 20.08 11.49 37.29
C GLY A 602 19.99 12.47 36.12
N SER A 603 20.16 11.99 34.88
CA SER A 603 20.00 12.83 33.70
C SER A 603 18.56 13.39 33.62
N PRO A 604 18.37 14.72 33.49
CA PRO A 604 17.03 15.33 33.46
C PRO A 604 16.23 14.97 32.20
N THR A 605 16.88 14.41 31.19
CA THR A 605 16.25 13.98 29.92
C THR A 605 16.05 12.47 29.84
N ALA A 606 16.51 11.69 30.83
CA ALA A 606 16.34 10.25 30.82
C ALA A 606 15.02 9.87 31.50
N HIS A 607 14.10 9.27 30.74
CA HIS A 607 12.82 8.75 31.21
C HIS A 607 12.75 7.27 30.86
N LEU A 608 12.40 6.43 31.85
CA LEU A 608 12.16 5.00 31.61
C LEU A 608 10.68 4.83 31.32
N ASP A 609 10.36 4.49 30.07
CA ASP A 609 8.97 4.28 29.64
C ASP A 609 8.40 2.97 30.22
N ASN A 610 9.26 1.97 30.45
CA ASN A 610 8.93 0.73 31.13
C ASN A 610 9.94 0.43 32.25
N TRP A 611 9.84 1.18 33.34
CA TRP A 611 10.76 1.06 34.48
C TRP A 611 10.75 -0.35 35.09
N GLU A 612 9.62 -1.06 35.03
CA GLU A 612 9.46 -2.41 35.58
C GLU A 612 10.31 -3.45 34.84
N ALA A 613 10.55 -3.23 33.54
CA ALA A 613 11.44 -4.09 32.76
C ALA A 613 12.90 -3.97 33.20
N ALA A 614 13.31 -2.86 33.81
CA ALA A 614 14.66 -2.70 34.35
C ALA A 614 14.89 -3.44 35.66
N ASP A 615 13.86 -3.84 36.42
CA ASP A 615 14.03 -4.59 37.67
C ASP A 615 14.36 -6.07 37.40
N LEU A 616 15.59 -6.28 36.95
CA LEU A 616 16.11 -7.60 36.58
C LEU A 616 16.42 -8.45 37.81
N CYS A 617 16.68 -7.83 38.97
CA CYS A 617 16.90 -8.54 40.22
C CYS A 617 15.62 -8.84 41.00
N LYS A 618 14.47 -8.28 40.57
CA LYS A 618 13.12 -8.48 41.11
C LYS A 618 12.98 -8.05 42.57
N ASP A 619 13.62 -6.94 42.94
CA ASP A 619 13.61 -6.41 44.31
C ASP A 619 12.75 -5.14 44.47
N ASN A 620 12.05 -4.74 43.40
CA ASN A 620 11.26 -3.52 43.26
C ASN A 620 12.08 -2.23 43.49
N ARG A 621 13.38 -2.26 43.21
CA ARG A 621 14.26 -1.11 43.20
C ARG A 621 15.07 -1.12 41.90
N LEU A 622 15.38 0.07 41.41
CA LEU A 622 16.22 0.23 40.24
C LEU A 622 17.56 0.78 40.67
N ASP A 623 18.62 -0.02 40.54
CA ASP A 623 19.96 0.40 40.93
C ASP A 623 21.09 -0.20 40.05
N VAL A 624 22.32 -0.09 40.54
CA VAL A 624 23.51 -0.55 39.81
C VAL A 624 23.54 -2.08 39.63
N PHE A 625 22.83 -2.84 40.47
CA PHE A 625 22.73 -4.30 40.33
C PHE A 625 21.92 -4.67 39.09
N ASP A 626 20.83 -3.97 38.82
CA ASP A 626 20.06 -4.13 37.57
C ASP A 626 20.89 -3.75 36.36
N LEU A 627 21.63 -2.64 36.43
CA LEU A 627 22.52 -2.20 35.35
C LEU A 627 23.60 -3.26 35.07
N CYS A 628 24.14 -3.91 36.11
CA CYS A 628 25.10 -4.99 35.94
C CYS A 628 24.45 -6.22 35.27
N LEU A 629 23.21 -6.55 35.63
CA LEU A 629 22.45 -7.63 35.00
C LEU A 629 22.12 -7.32 33.54
N MET A 630 21.74 -6.08 33.23
CA MET A 630 21.52 -5.60 31.86
C MET A 630 22.80 -5.79 31.05
N ARG A 631 23.93 -5.22 31.50
CA ARG A 631 25.21 -5.36 30.81
C ARG A 631 25.56 -6.82 30.54
N ARG A 632 25.37 -7.69 31.54
CA ARG A 632 25.65 -9.12 31.40
C ARG A 632 24.81 -9.77 30.31
N ARG A 633 23.52 -9.46 30.23
CA ARG A 633 22.63 -9.98 29.18
C ARG A 633 23.04 -9.52 27.77
N LEU A 634 23.59 -8.31 27.63
CA LEU A 634 24.01 -7.78 26.33
C LEU A 634 25.30 -8.42 25.77
N ILE A 635 26.19 -8.88 26.64
CA ILE A 635 27.53 -9.33 26.23
C ILE A 635 27.69 -10.87 26.18
N GLY A 636 26.66 -11.63 26.57
CA GLY A 636 26.70 -13.09 26.67
C GLY A 636 27.29 -13.60 27.97
#